data_AF-A0A433DHA9-F1
#
_entry.id   AF-A0A433DHA9-F1
#
_cell.length_a   1.000
_cell.length_b   1.000
_cell.length_c   1.000
_cell.angle_alpha   90.00
_cell.angle_beta   90.00
_cell.angle_gamma   90.00
#
_symmetry.space_group_name_H-M   'P 1'
#
loop_
_entity.id
_entity.type
_entity.pdbx_description
1 polymer ?
#
loop_
_entity_poly.entity_id
_entity_poly.type
_entity_poly.pdbx_seq_one_letter_code
_entity_poly.pdbx_strand_id
1 'polypeptide(L)'
;MASIPPSDFATKTLPGSKVVIGLHPGDTFSTAPAEIHRRVVHFLPEDEQDDFKNMTENKIAVVALYYQVLKDYLPALDSTSYRHFGFSKLHDTDQVLLLGLYQGLIRSQECKIQEFLEAYESGELRSLIESTYSSVTERARGDYYKWFLQNRELFDSLKPPSIRFTTGEAYNIKTCHVCNKTTTTSCGRCRKVWYCSKEHQRTDWKEHKLVCRDGQ
;
A
#
# COMPACT_ATOMS: atom_id res chain seq x y z
N MET A 1 -10.38 -48.41 26.04
CA MET A 1 -11.41 -48.03 25.05
C MET A 1 -12.40 -47.13 25.72
N ALA A 2 -12.38 -45.83 25.40
CA ALA A 2 -13.45 -44.90 25.72
C ALA A 2 -13.44 -43.85 24.61
N SER A 3 -14.43 -43.96 23.72
CA SER A 3 -14.64 -43.08 22.57
C SER A 3 -15.21 -41.74 23.04
N ILE A 4 -14.57 -40.64 22.64
CA ILE A 4 -15.10 -39.28 22.79
C ILE A 4 -15.81 -38.92 21.46
N PRO A 5 -17.03 -38.37 21.48
CA PRO A 5 -17.77 -38.03 20.27
C PRO A 5 -17.16 -36.82 19.52
N PRO A 6 -17.37 -36.69 18.20
CA PRO A 6 -16.86 -35.57 17.43
C PRO A 6 -17.67 -34.31 17.80
N SER A 7 -16.99 -33.29 18.34
CA SER A 7 -17.62 -31.99 18.55
C SER A 7 -17.69 -31.24 17.21
N ASP A 8 -18.93 -31.02 16.76
CA ASP A 8 -19.29 -30.14 15.66
C ASP A 8 -18.65 -28.75 15.79
N PHE A 9 -17.56 -28.52 15.05
CA PHE A 9 -17.23 -27.16 14.61
C PHE A 9 -18.09 -26.87 13.38
N ALA A 10 -19.24 -26.27 13.66
CA ALA A 10 -20.15 -25.73 12.67
C ALA A 10 -19.38 -24.89 11.65
N THR A 11 -19.35 -25.39 10.42
CA THR A 11 -19.10 -24.60 9.21
C THR A 11 -20.14 -23.48 9.17
N LYS A 12 -19.79 -22.30 9.66
CA LYS A 12 -20.49 -21.06 9.26
C LYS A 12 -19.95 -20.64 7.89
N THR A 13 -20.35 -21.38 6.87
CA THR A 13 -20.46 -20.84 5.52
C THR A 13 -21.50 -19.73 5.57
N LEU A 14 -21.08 -18.48 5.38
CA LEU A 14 -22.04 -17.41 5.09
C LEU A 14 -22.61 -17.65 3.69
N PRO A 15 -23.95 -17.65 3.53
CA PRO A 15 -24.59 -17.87 2.25
C PRO A 15 -24.54 -16.58 1.43
N GLY A 16 -24.04 -16.68 0.19
CA GLY A 16 -24.13 -15.59 -0.78
C GLY A 16 -22.81 -15.19 -1.42
N SER A 17 -22.10 -16.15 -2.01
CA SER A 17 -21.12 -15.87 -3.06
C SER A 17 -21.86 -15.27 -4.27
N LYS A 18 -22.03 -13.95 -4.28
CA LYS A 18 -22.19 -13.19 -5.51
C LYS A 18 -20.93 -12.37 -5.67
N VAL A 19 -20.09 -12.81 -6.60
CA VAL A 19 -19.09 -11.95 -7.23
C VAL A 19 -19.86 -10.76 -7.80
N VAL A 20 -19.85 -9.63 -7.11
CA VAL A 20 -20.31 -8.37 -7.69
C VAL A 20 -19.09 -7.76 -8.35
N ILE A 21 -18.93 -8.01 -9.64
CA ILE A 21 -18.07 -7.19 -10.52
C ILE A 21 -18.76 -5.83 -10.61
N GLY A 22 -18.64 -5.04 -9.55
CA GLY A 22 -19.24 -3.73 -9.41
C GLY A 22 -18.25 -2.64 -9.78
N LEU A 23 -17.73 -2.67 -11.02
CA LEU A 23 -17.20 -1.46 -11.63
C LEU A 23 -18.37 -0.77 -12.32
N HIS A 24 -18.91 0.29 -11.72
CA HIS A 24 -19.69 1.24 -12.51
C HIS A 24 -18.72 1.98 -13.45
N PRO A 25 -18.97 1.98 -14.77
CA PRO A 25 -18.16 2.71 -15.73
C PRO A 25 -18.42 4.21 -15.53
N GLY A 26 -17.66 4.84 -14.64
CA GLY A 26 -17.84 6.24 -14.27
C GLY A 26 -17.19 6.66 -12.95
N ASP A 27 -16.85 5.71 -12.08
CA ASP A 27 -16.16 6.03 -10.83
C ASP A 27 -14.69 6.29 -11.10
N THR A 28 -14.36 7.53 -11.46
CA THR A 28 -12.98 8.02 -11.39
C THR A 28 -12.60 8.07 -9.91
N PHE A 29 -11.83 7.07 -9.45
CA PHE A 29 -11.22 7.10 -8.12
C PHE A 29 -10.19 8.23 -8.07
N SER A 30 -10.63 9.41 -7.67
CA SER A 30 -9.73 10.49 -7.30
C SER A 30 -8.96 10.06 -6.05
N THR A 31 -7.69 9.73 -6.23
CA THR A 31 -6.70 9.25 -5.26
C THR A 31 -6.27 10.33 -4.25
N ALA A 32 -7.19 11.13 -3.72
CA ALA A 32 -6.84 12.10 -2.70
C ALA A 32 -6.53 11.35 -1.39
N PRO A 33 -5.34 11.51 -0.78
CA PRO A 33 -4.98 10.83 0.47
C PRO A 33 -6.03 11.03 1.58
N ALA A 34 -6.68 12.20 1.63
CA ALA A 34 -7.74 12.51 2.58
C ALA A 34 -9.02 11.68 2.41
N GLU A 35 -9.35 11.22 1.19
CA GLU A 35 -10.52 10.38 0.92
C GLU A 35 -10.27 8.94 1.33
N ILE A 36 -9.04 8.45 1.09
CA ILE A 36 -8.59 7.15 1.59
C ILE A 36 -8.61 7.18 3.13
N HIS A 37 -8.06 8.23 3.75
CA HIS A 37 -8.12 8.40 5.20
C HIS A 37 -9.55 8.29 5.75
N ARG A 38 -10.49 9.06 5.23
CA ARG A 38 -11.89 9.05 5.69
C ARG A 38 -12.52 7.66 5.62
N ARG A 39 -12.13 6.85 4.62
CA ARG A 39 -12.67 5.49 4.41
C ARG A 39 -11.97 4.44 5.28
N VAL A 40 -10.73 4.66 5.69
CA VAL A 40 -9.94 3.68 6.44
C VAL A 40 -9.79 3.99 7.94
N VAL A 41 -9.88 5.26 8.36
CA VAL A 41 -9.70 5.71 9.75
C VAL A 41 -10.55 4.92 10.74
N HIS A 42 -11.78 4.56 10.37
CA HIS A 42 -12.69 3.77 11.23
C HIS A 42 -12.26 2.31 11.46
N PHE A 43 -11.28 1.81 10.71
CA PHE A 43 -10.72 0.45 10.87
C PHE A 43 -9.41 0.45 11.66
N LEU A 44 -8.87 1.62 12.00
CA LEU A 44 -7.67 1.75 12.82
C LEU A 44 -8.06 1.80 14.31
N PRO A 45 -7.21 1.25 15.22
CA PRO A 45 -7.32 1.50 16.65
C PRO A 45 -7.42 3.01 16.95
N GLU A 46 -8.20 3.43 17.95
CA GLU A 46 -8.48 4.85 18.23
C GLU A 46 -7.21 5.69 18.45
N ASP A 47 -6.17 5.08 19.01
CA ASP A 47 -4.83 5.67 19.22
C ASP A 47 -4.01 5.83 17.92
N GLU A 48 -4.43 5.17 16.83
CA GLU A 48 -3.82 5.26 15.51
C GLU A 48 -4.65 6.11 14.52
N GLN A 49 -5.80 6.64 14.96
CA GLN A 49 -6.68 7.47 14.13
C GLN A 49 -6.21 8.93 13.99
N ASP A 50 -5.21 9.36 14.77
CA ASP A 50 -4.81 10.78 14.81
C ASP A 50 -3.69 11.14 13.81
N ASP A 51 -4.00 12.19 13.04
CA ASP A 51 -3.26 12.89 11.98
C ASP A 51 -2.63 12.06 10.84
N PHE A 52 -3.47 11.52 9.96
CA PHE A 52 -3.08 10.97 8.65
C PHE A 52 -2.22 11.91 7.79
N LYS A 53 -2.21 13.22 8.08
CA LYS A 53 -1.30 14.16 7.40
C LYS A 53 0.18 13.91 7.75
N ASN A 54 0.47 13.20 8.84
CA ASN A 54 1.82 12.88 9.29
C ASN A 54 2.21 11.41 9.05
N MET A 55 1.34 10.60 8.43
CA MET A 55 1.67 9.21 8.13
C MET A 55 2.69 9.11 6.98
N THR A 56 3.65 8.20 7.13
CA THR A 56 4.59 7.87 6.06
C THR A 56 3.86 7.24 4.87
N GLU A 57 4.42 7.36 3.66
CA GLU A 57 3.86 6.73 2.46
C GLU A 57 3.67 5.21 2.65
N ASN A 58 4.63 4.55 3.31
CA ASN A 58 4.55 3.13 3.63
C ASN A 58 3.36 2.82 4.53
N LYS A 59 3.16 3.60 5.62
CA LYS A 59 2.00 3.40 6.51
C LYS A 59 0.69 3.64 5.77
N ILE A 60 0.61 4.65 4.90
CA ILE A 60 -0.57 4.89 4.03
C ILE A 60 -0.83 3.70 3.11
N ALA A 61 0.21 3.16 2.46
CA ALA A 61 0.08 2.00 1.59
C ALA A 61 -0.42 0.78 2.36
N VAL A 62 0.20 0.45 3.51
CA VAL A 62 -0.21 -0.70 4.35
C VAL A 62 -1.67 -0.56 4.78
N VAL A 63 -2.06 0.61 5.27
CA VAL A 63 -3.44 0.88 5.71
C VAL A 63 -4.43 0.72 4.54
N ALA A 64 -4.09 1.19 3.35
CA ALA A 64 -4.89 0.97 2.15
C ALA A 64 -5.03 -0.52 1.79
N LEU A 65 -3.95 -1.30 1.88
CA LEU A 65 -3.98 -2.75 1.66
C LEU A 65 -4.90 -3.46 2.66
N TYR A 66 -4.83 -3.10 3.94
CA TYR A 66 -5.69 -3.66 4.98
C TYR A 66 -7.17 -3.40 4.67
N TYR A 67 -7.51 -2.17 4.28
CA TYR A 67 -8.88 -1.86 3.85
C TYR A 67 -9.33 -2.72 2.67
N GLN A 68 -8.49 -2.86 1.64
CA GLN A 68 -8.77 -3.68 0.46
C GLN A 68 -9.00 -5.15 0.82
N VAL A 69 -8.15 -5.71 1.68
CA VAL A 69 -8.27 -7.06 2.21
C VAL A 69 -9.54 -7.27 3.03
N LEU A 70 -9.88 -6.33 3.92
CA LEU A 70 -11.09 -6.38 4.75
C LEU A 70 -12.37 -6.21 3.93
N LYS A 71 -12.30 -5.51 2.80
CA LYS A 71 -13.42 -5.31 1.87
C LYS A 71 -13.47 -6.31 0.71
N ASP A 72 -12.50 -7.21 0.62
CA ASP A 72 -12.39 -8.20 -0.45
C ASP A 72 -12.34 -7.55 -1.84
N TYR A 73 -11.55 -6.48 -1.97
CA TYR A 73 -11.37 -5.74 -3.22
C TYR A 73 -9.90 -5.71 -3.64
N LEU A 74 -9.66 -5.85 -4.93
CA LEU A 74 -8.34 -5.58 -5.50
C LEU A 74 -7.98 -4.09 -5.37
N PRO A 75 -6.70 -3.75 -5.13
CA PRO A 75 -6.26 -2.36 -5.16
C PRO A 75 -6.46 -1.73 -6.54
N ALA A 76 -6.87 -0.45 -6.58
CA ALA A 76 -6.96 0.30 -7.84
C ALA A 76 -5.57 0.49 -8.49
N LEU A 77 -5.51 0.49 -9.82
CA LEU A 77 -4.26 0.50 -10.60
C LEU A 77 -3.30 1.66 -10.27
N ASP A 78 -3.83 2.80 -9.86
CA ASP A 78 -3.08 4.02 -9.53
C ASP A 78 -2.76 4.16 -8.02
N SER A 79 -3.30 3.26 -7.19
CA SER A 79 -3.16 3.31 -5.74
C SER A 79 -1.74 3.02 -5.27
N THR A 80 -1.39 3.51 -4.07
CA THR A 80 -0.08 3.25 -3.47
C THR A 80 0.09 1.77 -3.11
N SER A 81 -0.93 1.12 -2.55
CA SER A 81 -0.90 -0.31 -2.23
C SER A 81 -0.72 -1.19 -3.47
N TYR A 82 -1.31 -0.83 -4.61
CA TYR A 82 -1.10 -1.55 -5.88
C TYR A 82 0.38 -1.55 -6.31
N ARG A 83 1.08 -0.43 -6.13
CA ARG A 83 2.50 -0.27 -6.49
C ARG A 83 3.44 -0.88 -5.46
N HIS A 84 3.16 -0.69 -4.18
CA HIS A 84 4.03 -1.08 -3.06
C HIS A 84 4.04 -2.59 -2.83
N PHE A 85 2.92 -3.28 -3.03
CA PHE A 85 2.77 -4.68 -2.64
C PHE A 85 2.74 -5.66 -3.83
N GLY A 86 3.28 -5.25 -4.97
CA GLY A 86 3.57 -6.17 -6.08
C GLY A 86 2.44 -6.42 -7.07
N PHE A 87 1.23 -5.91 -6.84
CA PHE A 87 0.11 -6.07 -7.77
C PHE A 87 0.44 -5.55 -9.19
N SER A 88 1.17 -4.43 -9.28
CA SER A 88 1.60 -3.83 -10.55
C SER A 88 2.53 -4.70 -11.40
N LYS A 89 3.13 -5.76 -10.82
CA LYS A 89 4.06 -6.67 -11.49
C LYS A 89 3.37 -7.95 -12.00
N LEU A 90 2.07 -8.10 -11.77
CA LEU A 90 1.32 -9.33 -11.99
C LEU A 90 0.18 -9.15 -12.99
N HIS A 91 -0.19 -10.23 -13.67
CA HIS A 91 -1.44 -10.31 -14.44
C HIS A 91 -2.64 -10.55 -13.52
N ASP A 92 -3.85 -10.25 -14.01
CA ASP A 92 -5.08 -10.25 -13.23
C ASP A 92 -5.30 -11.52 -12.38
N THR A 93 -5.06 -12.71 -12.94
CA THR A 93 -5.20 -13.99 -12.21
C THR A 93 -4.26 -14.06 -11.00
N ASP A 94 -3.00 -13.66 -11.18
CA ASP A 94 -2.00 -13.67 -10.12
C ASP A 94 -2.24 -12.57 -9.08
N GLN A 95 -2.83 -11.44 -9.48
CA GLN A 95 -3.25 -10.40 -8.54
C GLN A 95 -4.31 -10.89 -7.55
N VAL A 96 -5.26 -11.72 -8.01
CA VAL A 96 -6.27 -12.34 -7.13
C VAL A 96 -5.61 -13.31 -6.16
N LEU A 97 -4.62 -14.10 -6.61
CA LEU A 97 -3.87 -15.02 -5.75
C LEU A 97 -3.04 -14.26 -4.69
N LEU A 98 -2.43 -13.15 -5.09
CA LEU A 98 -1.71 -12.25 -4.18
C LEU A 98 -2.65 -11.61 -3.14
N LEU A 99 -3.84 -11.17 -3.54
CA LEU A 99 -4.85 -10.67 -2.59
C LEU A 99 -5.25 -11.78 -1.60
N GLY A 100 -5.50 -12.99 -2.08
CA GLY A 100 -5.83 -14.16 -1.25
C GLY A 100 -4.72 -14.50 -0.24
N LEU A 101 -3.46 -14.37 -0.64
CA LEU A 101 -2.30 -14.54 0.25
C LEU A 101 -2.31 -13.51 1.39
N TYR A 102 -2.50 -12.22 1.06
CA TYR A 102 -2.60 -11.17 2.07
C TYR A 102 -3.84 -11.30 2.95
N GLN A 103 -4.96 -11.77 2.40
CA GLN A 103 -6.15 -12.11 3.18
C GLN A 103 -5.88 -13.20 4.21
N GLY A 104 -5.21 -14.28 3.82
CA GLY A 104 -4.85 -15.34 4.77
C GLY A 104 -3.93 -14.83 5.88
N LEU A 105 -2.94 -13.98 5.53
CA LEU A 105 -2.03 -13.38 6.51
C LEU A 105 -2.76 -12.45 7.50
N ILE A 106 -3.60 -11.53 6.99
CA ILE A 106 -4.24 -10.49 7.81
C ILE A 106 -5.50 -11.01 8.53
N ARG A 107 -6.36 -11.76 7.85
CA ARG A 107 -7.66 -12.19 8.40
C ARG A 107 -7.58 -13.51 9.14
N SER A 108 -6.82 -14.48 8.62
CA SER A 108 -6.79 -15.83 9.18
C SER A 108 -5.66 -16.02 10.18
N GLN A 109 -4.58 -15.26 10.06
CA GLN A 109 -3.43 -15.32 10.97
C GLN A 109 -3.29 -14.07 11.84
N GLU A 110 -4.28 -13.16 11.78
CA GLU A 110 -4.37 -11.96 12.61
C GLU A 110 -3.11 -11.08 12.59
N CYS A 111 -2.39 -11.05 11.46
CA CYS A 111 -1.22 -10.19 11.31
C CYS A 111 -1.63 -8.73 11.52
N LYS A 112 -0.90 -8.04 12.41
CA LYS A 112 -1.21 -6.67 12.80
C LYS A 112 -0.59 -5.67 11.83
N ILE A 113 -1.22 -4.50 11.69
CA ILE A 113 -0.74 -3.41 10.82
C ILE A 113 0.73 -3.09 11.11
N GLN A 114 1.08 -2.94 12.39
CA GLN A 114 2.45 -2.59 12.80
C GLN A 114 3.47 -3.67 12.44
N GLU A 115 3.15 -4.94 12.67
CA GLU A 115 4.00 -6.08 12.31
C GLU A 115 4.24 -6.14 10.79
N PHE A 116 3.17 -6.00 10.01
CA PHE A 116 3.26 -5.97 8.54
C PHE A 116 4.08 -4.77 8.05
N LEU A 117 3.87 -3.60 8.64
CA LEU A 117 4.60 -2.37 8.30
C LEU A 117 6.10 -2.55 8.57
N GLU A 118 6.49 -3.05 9.75
CA GLU A 118 7.88 -3.30 10.10
C GLU A 118 8.54 -4.30 9.16
N ALA A 119 7.85 -5.40 8.82
CA ALA A 119 8.33 -6.37 7.85
C ALA A 119 8.47 -5.75 6.45
N TYR A 120 7.54 -4.88 6.03
CA TYR A 120 7.67 -4.16 4.76
C TYR A 120 8.85 -3.19 4.77
N GLU A 121 9.00 -2.39 5.83
CA GLU A 121 10.04 -1.37 5.93
C GLU A 121 11.45 -1.96 6.04
N SER A 122 11.58 -3.13 6.65
CA SER A 122 12.84 -3.89 6.72
C SER A 122 13.14 -4.72 5.47
N GLY A 123 12.17 -4.88 4.55
CA GLY A 123 12.30 -5.77 3.39
C GLY A 123 12.15 -7.25 3.73
N GLU A 124 11.55 -7.58 4.88
CA GLU A 124 11.38 -8.92 5.42
C GLU A 124 9.94 -9.47 5.24
N LEU A 125 9.14 -8.90 4.33
CA LEU A 125 7.78 -9.41 4.06
C LEU A 125 7.77 -10.89 3.66
N ARG A 126 8.76 -11.34 2.89
CA ARG A 126 8.90 -12.75 2.53
C ARG A 126 9.04 -13.62 3.78
N SER A 127 9.95 -13.23 4.68
CA SER A 127 10.25 -13.94 5.92
C SER A 127 9.03 -13.97 6.86
N LEU A 128 8.29 -12.86 6.94
CA LEU A 128 7.02 -12.79 7.66
C LEU A 128 6.04 -13.84 7.12
N ILE A 129 5.76 -13.83 5.81
CA ILE A 129 4.82 -14.77 5.18
C ILE A 129 5.25 -16.24 5.41
N GLU A 130 6.53 -16.57 5.21
CA GLU A 130 7.05 -17.92 5.42
C GLU A 130 6.88 -18.38 6.87
N SER A 131 7.21 -17.53 7.84
CA SER A 131 7.12 -17.86 9.26
C SER A 131 5.67 -18.08 9.70
N THR A 132 4.75 -17.21 9.27
CA THR A 132 3.33 -17.28 9.60
C THR A 132 2.72 -18.58 9.06
N TYR A 133 2.89 -18.88 7.78
CA TYR A 133 2.28 -20.08 7.19
C TYR A 133 2.98 -21.39 7.57
N SER A 134 4.24 -21.34 8.01
CA SER A 134 4.92 -22.53 8.55
C SER A 134 4.24 -23.05 9.82
N SER A 135 3.65 -22.16 10.62
CA SER A 135 2.88 -22.53 11.82
C SER A 135 1.51 -23.16 11.50
N VAL A 136 0.99 -22.92 10.30
CA VAL A 136 -0.27 -23.50 9.81
C VAL A 136 -0.03 -24.91 9.32
N THR A 137 -0.95 -25.84 9.64
CA THR A 137 -0.91 -27.21 9.14
C THR A 137 -0.89 -27.22 7.61
N GLU A 138 -0.14 -28.14 7.00
CA GLU A 138 0.05 -28.20 5.54
C GLU A 138 -1.29 -28.18 4.76
N ARG A 139 -2.29 -28.91 5.27
CA ARG A 139 -3.63 -29.00 4.68
C ARG A 139 -4.40 -27.68 4.70
N ALA A 140 -4.10 -26.78 5.64
CA ALA A 140 -4.80 -25.51 5.84
C ALA A 140 -4.08 -24.30 5.23
N ARG A 141 -2.87 -24.46 4.67
CA ARG A 141 -2.11 -23.36 4.05
C ARG A 141 -2.76 -22.81 2.78
N GLY A 142 -3.53 -23.63 2.09
CA GLY A 142 -4.28 -23.25 0.89
C GLY A 142 -3.41 -23.01 -0.36
N ASP A 143 -4.08 -22.79 -1.49
CA ASP A 143 -3.41 -22.63 -2.79
C ASP A 143 -2.66 -21.29 -2.91
N TYR A 144 -3.05 -20.26 -2.16
CA TYR A 144 -2.37 -18.96 -2.16
C TYR A 144 -0.94 -19.06 -1.63
N TYR A 145 -0.71 -19.84 -0.57
CA TYR A 145 0.64 -20.07 -0.05
C TYR A 145 1.47 -20.91 -1.00
N LYS A 146 0.87 -21.89 -1.68
CA LYS A 146 1.54 -22.65 -2.74
C LYS A 146 1.99 -21.75 -3.90
N TRP A 147 1.12 -20.83 -4.32
CA TRP A 147 1.47 -19.81 -5.32
C TRP A 147 2.60 -18.89 -4.83
N PHE A 148 2.57 -18.48 -3.55
CA PHE A 148 3.65 -17.69 -2.95
C PHE A 148 5.01 -18.38 -3.06
N LEU A 149 5.10 -19.69 -2.76
CA LEU A 149 6.36 -20.44 -2.84
C LEU A 149 6.97 -20.42 -4.25
N GLN A 150 6.12 -20.31 -5.29
CA GLN A 150 6.52 -20.22 -6.70
C GLN A 150 6.93 -18.80 -7.11
N ASN A 151 6.57 -17.78 -6.33
CA ASN A 151 6.74 -16.36 -6.65
C ASN A 151 7.58 -15.60 -5.60
N ARG A 152 8.43 -16.29 -4.83
CA ARG A 152 9.19 -15.68 -3.72
C ARG A 152 10.06 -14.49 -4.13
N GLU A 153 10.63 -14.53 -5.34
CA GLU A 153 11.46 -13.43 -5.88
C GLU A 153 10.68 -12.11 -6.04
N LEU A 154 9.34 -12.17 -6.22
CA LEU A 154 8.49 -10.99 -6.21
C LEU A 154 8.71 -10.21 -4.91
N PHE A 155 8.70 -10.90 -3.78
CA PHE A 155 8.80 -10.31 -2.44
C PHE A 155 10.20 -9.79 -2.14
N ASP A 156 11.25 -10.43 -2.66
CA ASP A 156 12.63 -9.92 -2.56
C ASP A 156 12.83 -8.60 -3.33
N SER A 157 12.02 -8.41 -4.37
CA SER A 157 12.00 -7.18 -5.16
C SER A 157 11.07 -6.09 -4.60
N LEU A 158 10.25 -6.41 -3.59
CA LEU A 158 9.46 -5.43 -2.86
C LEU A 158 10.38 -4.72 -1.87
N LYS A 159 10.93 -3.60 -2.31
CA LYS A 159 11.66 -2.71 -1.41
C LYS A 159 10.76 -1.53 -1.11
N PRO A 160 10.57 -1.18 0.17
CA PRO A 160 9.96 0.10 0.50
C PRO A 160 10.79 1.16 -0.22
N PRO A 161 10.16 2.19 -0.82
CA PRO A 161 10.88 3.27 -1.46
C PRO A 161 11.93 3.77 -0.47
N SER A 162 13.21 3.49 -0.77
CA SER A 162 14.29 3.67 0.19
C SER A 162 14.48 5.17 0.42
N ILE A 163 13.81 5.69 1.44
CA ILE A 163 14.13 7.02 1.94
C ILE A 163 15.50 6.87 2.59
N ARG A 164 16.54 7.40 1.94
CA ARG A 164 17.82 7.62 2.62
C ARG A 164 17.55 8.70 3.68
N PHE A 165 17.23 8.27 4.89
CA PHE A 165 16.99 9.13 6.04
C PHE A 165 18.29 9.85 6.43
N THR A 166 18.46 11.10 6.01
CA THR A 166 19.17 12.08 6.83
C THR A 166 18.11 12.86 7.60
N THR A 167 17.92 12.49 8.86
CA THR A 167 17.34 13.31 9.95
C THR A 167 16.22 14.29 9.57
N GLY A 168 14.98 13.94 9.92
CA GLY A 168 14.10 14.87 10.64
C GLY A 168 13.40 16.00 9.88
N GLU A 169 13.18 15.90 8.57
CA GLU A 169 12.24 16.79 7.87
C GLU A 169 11.15 15.98 7.18
N ALA A 170 9.88 16.29 7.48
CA ALA A 170 8.73 15.74 6.79
C ALA A 170 8.95 15.82 5.27
N TYR A 171 8.78 14.67 4.60
CA TYR A 171 9.09 14.44 3.19
C TYR A 171 8.40 15.48 2.30
N ASN A 172 9.14 16.55 1.99
CA ASN A 172 8.67 17.63 1.14
C ASN A 172 8.85 17.18 -0.31
N ILE A 173 7.90 16.40 -0.82
CA ILE A 173 7.87 15.96 -2.22
C ILE A 173 7.93 17.21 -3.10
N LYS A 174 9.07 17.40 -3.75
CA LYS A 174 9.28 18.51 -4.64
C LYS A 174 8.69 18.16 -6.00
N THR A 175 7.60 18.83 -6.36
CA THR A 175 6.92 18.62 -7.64
C THR A 175 7.18 19.79 -8.57
N CYS A 176 7.20 19.51 -9.87
CA CYS A 176 7.33 20.53 -10.88
C CYS A 176 6.09 21.44 -10.86
N HIS A 177 6.29 22.75 -10.74
CA HIS A 177 5.20 23.73 -10.73
C HIS A 177 4.33 23.71 -12.01
N VAL A 178 4.88 23.23 -13.12
CA VAL A 178 4.19 23.20 -14.43
C VAL A 178 3.45 21.88 -14.67
N CYS A 179 4.05 20.73 -14.33
CA CYS A 179 3.49 19.42 -14.71
C CYS A 179 3.28 18.45 -13.54
N ASN A 180 3.55 18.88 -12.31
CA ASN A 180 3.42 18.12 -11.06
C ASN A 180 4.24 16.82 -10.96
N LYS A 181 5.07 16.49 -11.96
CA LYS A 181 6.03 15.38 -11.86
C LYS A 181 7.05 15.67 -10.75
N THR A 182 7.50 14.64 -10.06
CA THR A 182 8.55 14.76 -9.05
C THR A 182 9.83 15.30 -9.67
N THR A 183 10.55 16.13 -8.92
CA THR A 183 11.79 16.75 -9.38
C THR A 183 12.75 16.98 -8.23
N THR A 184 14.04 17.01 -8.54
CA THR A 184 15.12 17.38 -7.61
C THR A 184 15.70 18.75 -7.92
N THR A 185 15.20 19.45 -8.94
CA THR A 185 15.72 20.74 -9.37
C THR A 185 14.77 21.89 -9.04
N SER A 186 15.31 22.95 -8.45
CA SER A 186 14.59 24.17 -8.08
C SER A 186 15.09 25.38 -8.86
N CYS A 187 14.36 26.49 -8.76
CA CYS A 187 14.82 27.78 -9.26
C CYS A 187 16.19 28.09 -8.65
N GLY A 188 17.23 28.21 -9.49
CA GLY A 188 18.60 28.45 -9.03
C GLY A 188 18.77 29.74 -8.23
N ARG A 189 17.83 30.69 -8.35
CA ARG A 189 17.83 31.96 -7.62
C ARG A 189 17.15 31.87 -6.25
N CYS A 190 15.86 31.56 -6.21
CA CYS A 190 15.09 31.59 -4.96
C CYS A 190 15.08 30.26 -4.21
N ARG A 191 15.34 29.13 -4.89
CA ARG A 191 15.21 27.75 -4.40
C ARG A 191 13.84 27.38 -3.79
N LYS A 192 12.83 28.26 -3.92
CA LYS A 192 11.48 28.11 -3.35
C LYS A 192 10.49 27.41 -4.28
N VAL A 193 10.73 27.40 -5.59
CA VAL A 193 9.86 26.77 -6.61
C VAL A 193 10.66 25.73 -7.39
N TRP A 194 10.00 24.63 -7.79
CA TRP A 194 10.63 23.42 -8.34
C TRP A 194 10.17 23.13 -9.77
N TYR A 195 11.08 22.63 -10.62
CA TYR A 195 10.81 22.33 -12.03
C TYR A 195 11.51 21.03 -12.44
N CYS A 196 10.90 20.20 -13.29
CA CYS A 196 11.56 18.98 -13.80
C CYS A 196 12.53 19.26 -14.96
N SER A 197 12.49 20.46 -15.54
CA SER A 197 13.36 20.86 -16.65
C SER A 197 13.52 22.38 -16.71
N LYS A 198 14.60 22.84 -17.37
CA LYS A 198 14.80 24.27 -17.70
C LYS A 198 13.69 24.81 -18.60
N GLU A 199 13.06 23.95 -19.40
CA GLU A 199 11.94 24.33 -20.25
C GLU A 199 10.73 24.75 -19.39
N HIS A 200 10.31 23.93 -18.43
CA HIS A 200 9.23 24.28 -17.51
C HIS A 200 9.54 25.52 -16.67
N GLN A 201 10.80 25.70 -16.25
CA GLN A 201 11.20 26.94 -15.59
C GLN A 201 11.02 28.17 -16.49
N ARG A 202 11.38 28.08 -17.78
CA ARG A 202 11.22 29.19 -18.74
C ARG A 202 9.77 29.49 -19.04
N THR A 203 8.93 28.46 -19.13
CA THR A 203 7.48 28.61 -19.31
C THR A 203 6.88 29.40 -18.15
N ASP A 204 7.23 29.04 -16.93
CA ASP A 204 6.75 29.72 -15.72
C ASP A 204 7.42 31.08 -15.45
N TRP A 205 8.61 31.33 -16.02
CA TRP A 205 9.40 32.53 -15.73
C TRP A 205 8.66 33.85 -15.96
N LYS A 206 7.68 33.86 -16.89
CA LYS A 206 6.85 35.05 -17.17
C LYS A 206 6.12 35.53 -15.91
N GLU A 207 5.63 34.60 -15.10
CA GLU A 207 4.90 34.88 -13.86
C GLU A 207 5.85 34.81 -12.65
N HIS A 208 6.67 33.76 -12.57
CA HIS A 208 7.57 33.52 -11.43
C HIS A 208 8.53 34.69 -11.16
N LYS A 209 8.99 35.40 -12.21
CA LYS A 209 9.92 36.53 -12.05
C LYS A 209 9.38 37.65 -11.16
N LEU A 210 8.05 37.80 -11.06
CA LEU A 210 7.40 38.84 -10.25
C LEU A 210 7.53 38.57 -8.76
N VAL A 211 7.70 37.29 -8.37
CA VAL A 211 7.75 36.83 -6.98
C VAL A 211 9.08 36.17 -6.61
N CYS A 212 10.00 36.00 -7.57
CA CYS A 212 11.30 35.38 -7.36
C CYS A 212 12.24 36.30 -6.57
N ARG A 213 12.34 36.07 -5.25
CA ARG A 213 13.26 36.76 -4.33
C ARG A 213 14.36 35.80 -3.85
N ASP A 214 15.57 36.31 -3.66
CA ASP A 214 16.75 35.50 -3.31
C ASP A 214 16.50 34.65 -2.05
N GLY A 215 16.96 33.39 -2.08
CA GLY A 215 16.88 32.49 -0.93
C GLY A 215 18.03 32.80 0.03
N GLN A 216 17.72 33.23 1.26
CA GLN A 216 18.68 33.28 2.37
C GLN A 216 19.20 31.87 2.69
#